data_AF-A0A968UHX2-F1
#
_entry.id   AF-A0A968UHX2-F1
#
_cell.length_a   1.000
_cell.length_b   1.000
_cell.length_c   1.000
_cell.angle_alpha   90.00
_cell.angle_beta   90.00
_cell.angle_gamma   90.00
#
_symmetry.space_group_name_H-M   'P 1'
#
loop_
_entity.id
_entity.type
_entity.pdbx_description
1 polymer ?
#
loop_
_entity_poly.entity_id
_entity_poly.type
_entity_poly.pdbx_seq_one_letter_code
_entity_poly.pdbx_strand_id
1 'polypeptide(L)'
;MPQQQSFRQEVSDIRKLNQNGYKQSSQKLYNVLIKPIEAELEANNIDVLVFSMDSGLRLLPVAALYDGKQFLVEKYAMGIVPSFGLTDTRYVSPESASILAMGASEFKDQVGLPTMPIELKTIVSNPRRGESFLNEQFTIPNFIAQIAVSRHFPLFT
;
A
#
# COMPACT_ATOMS: atom_id res chain seq x y z
N MET A 1 19.20 6.60 -8.35
CA MET A 1 19.04 7.07 -9.74
C MET A 1 18.36 8.44 -9.73
N PRO A 2 18.90 9.49 -10.38
CA PRO A 2 18.31 10.84 -10.35
C PRO A 2 16.85 10.90 -10.83
N GLN A 3 16.50 10.08 -11.84
CA GLN A 3 15.16 10.05 -12.42
C GLN A 3 14.08 9.53 -11.44
N GLN A 4 14.41 8.53 -10.61
CA GLN A 4 13.49 7.99 -9.60
C GLN A 4 13.20 9.02 -8.50
N GLN A 5 14.23 9.77 -8.06
CA GLN A 5 14.05 10.78 -7.02
C GLN A 5 13.19 11.95 -7.51
N SER A 6 13.43 12.43 -8.74
CA SER A 6 12.59 13.48 -9.36
C SER A 6 11.15 13.01 -9.46
N PHE A 7 10.93 11.81 -10.00
CA PHE A 7 9.59 11.26 -10.16
C PHE A 7 8.85 11.13 -8.83
N ARG A 8 9.50 10.60 -7.79
CA ARG A 8 8.93 10.52 -6.44
C ARG A 8 8.51 11.89 -5.92
N GLN A 9 9.36 12.90 -6.07
CA GLN A 9 9.05 14.26 -5.61
C GLN A 9 7.89 14.88 -6.39
N GLU A 10 7.81 14.65 -7.70
CA GLU A 10 6.77 15.18 -8.57
C GLU A 10 5.39 14.56 -8.27
N VAL A 11 5.35 13.27 -7.92
CA VAL A 11 4.11 12.59 -7.53
C VAL A 11 3.68 12.96 -6.10
N SER A 12 4.62 13.24 -5.21
CA SER A 12 4.33 13.54 -3.80
C SER A 12 3.94 15.00 -3.55
N ASP A 13 4.24 15.92 -4.48
CA ASP A 13 3.92 17.34 -4.35
C ASP A 13 2.68 17.69 -5.18
N ILE A 14 1.57 17.97 -4.49
CA ILE A 14 0.28 18.32 -5.11
C ILE A 14 0.43 19.50 -6.09
N ARG A 15 1.33 20.45 -5.82
CA ARG A 15 1.55 21.61 -6.70
C ARG A 15 2.17 21.20 -8.04
N LYS A 16 2.92 20.10 -8.07
CA LYS A 16 3.56 19.55 -9.28
C LYS A 16 2.65 18.62 -10.06
N LEU A 17 1.66 17.99 -9.41
CA LEU A 17 0.66 17.14 -10.08
C LEU A 17 -0.10 17.92 -11.15
N ASN A 18 -0.51 19.15 -10.85
CA ASN A 18 -1.25 20.01 -11.77
C ASN A 18 -0.47 20.41 -13.03
N GLN A 19 0.86 20.28 -12.99
CA GLN A 19 1.74 20.62 -14.10
C GLN A 19 2.08 19.41 -14.97
N ASN A 20 1.57 18.21 -14.64
CA ASN A 20 1.88 16.94 -15.32
C ASN A 20 3.39 16.63 -15.43
N GLY A 21 4.24 17.28 -14.63
CA GLY A 21 5.71 17.13 -14.72
C GLY A 21 6.17 15.70 -14.50
N TYR A 22 5.44 14.96 -13.65
CA TYR A 22 5.68 13.55 -13.38
C TYR A 22 5.48 12.63 -14.59
N LYS A 23 4.69 13.02 -15.61
CA LYS A 23 4.39 12.13 -16.74
C LYS A 23 5.64 11.77 -17.56
N GLN A 24 6.56 12.72 -17.74
CA GLN A 24 7.78 12.47 -18.50
C GLN A 24 8.73 11.52 -17.77
N SER A 25 8.95 11.75 -16.47
CA SER A 25 9.81 10.90 -15.64
C SER A 25 9.19 9.52 -15.43
N SER A 26 7.87 9.46 -15.22
CA SER A 26 7.05 8.26 -15.20
C SER A 26 7.20 7.42 -16.47
N GLN A 27 7.01 8.02 -17.66
CA GLN A 27 7.07 7.29 -18.92
C GLN A 27 8.48 6.78 -19.25
N LYS A 28 9.52 7.54 -18.89
CA LYS A 28 10.91 7.06 -19.00
C LYS A 28 11.11 5.80 -18.16
N LEU A 29 10.64 5.80 -16.92
CA LEU A 29 10.76 4.65 -16.03
C LEU A 29 9.89 3.47 -16.48
N TYR A 30 8.69 3.73 -17.02
CA TYR A 30 7.86 2.71 -17.65
C TYR A 30 8.58 2.00 -18.79
N ASN A 31 9.17 2.78 -19.69
CA ASN A 31 9.89 2.26 -20.85
C ASN A 31 11.12 1.41 -20.48
N VAL A 32 11.74 1.69 -19.33
CA VAL A 32 12.89 0.93 -18.84
C VAL A 32 12.47 -0.33 -18.07
N LEU A 33 11.41 -0.24 -17.25
CA LEU A 33 11.09 -1.28 -16.28
C LEU A 33 9.99 -2.25 -16.74
N ILE A 34 8.97 -1.75 -17.43
CA ILE A 34 7.75 -2.51 -17.75
C ILE A 34 7.69 -2.86 -19.23
N LYS A 35 7.97 -1.89 -20.10
CA LYS A 35 7.88 -2.08 -21.56
C LYS A 35 8.67 -3.29 -22.10
N PRO A 36 9.86 -3.65 -21.59
CA PRO A 36 10.59 -4.82 -22.10
C PRO A 36 9.86 -6.15 -21.88
N ILE A 37 9.01 -6.25 -20.86
CA ILE A 37 8.30 -7.48 -20.46
C ILE A 37 6.80 -7.43 -20.75
N GLU A 38 6.29 -6.30 -21.28
CA GLU A 38 4.85 -6.06 -21.44
C GLU A 38 4.17 -7.12 -22.32
N ALA A 39 4.79 -7.49 -23.44
CA ALA A 39 4.25 -8.52 -24.33
C ALA A 39 4.15 -9.90 -23.66
N GLU A 40 5.08 -10.21 -22.75
CA GLU A 40 5.08 -11.47 -22.01
C GLU A 40 4.02 -11.47 -20.92
N LEU A 41 3.82 -10.33 -20.24
CA LEU A 41 2.73 -10.14 -19.26
C LEU A 41 1.37 -10.34 -19.92
N GLU A 42 1.17 -9.76 -21.11
CA GLU A 42 -0.08 -9.89 -21.89
C GLU A 42 -0.26 -11.33 -22.39
N ALA A 43 0.77 -11.94 -22.97
CA ALA A 43 0.69 -13.31 -23.49
C ALA A 43 0.38 -14.35 -22.41
N ASN A 44 0.79 -14.10 -21.16
CA ASN A 44 0.54 -14.99 -20.03
C ASN A 44 -0.72 -14.63 -19.23
N ASN A 45 -1.50 -13.62 -19.65
CA ASN A 45 -2.70 -13.14 -18.94
C ASN A 45 -2.40 -12.81 -17.46
N ILE A 46 -1.34 -12.04 -17.20
CA ILE A 46 -0.95 -11.66 -15.84
C ILE A 46 -1.88 -10.55 -15.31
N ASP A 47 -2.50 -10.79 -14.16
CA ASP A 47 -3.37 -9.80 -13.49
C ASP A 47 -2.66 -9.06 -12.32
N VAL A 48 -1.61 -9.64 -11.75
CA VAL A 48 -0.93 -9.16 -10.53
C VAL A 48 0.57 -9.03 -10.76
N LEU A 49 1.11 -7.85 -10.49
CA LEU A 49 2.55 -7.59 -10.49
C LEU A 49 3.09 -7.45 -9.05
N VAL A 50 4.03 -8.30 -8.68
CA VAL A 50 4.68 -8.25 -7.35
C VAL A 50 6.12 -7.75 -7.48
N PHE A 51 6.41 -6.63 -6.82
CA PHE A 51 7.70 -5.96 -6.89
C PHE A 51 8.55 -6.27 -5.66
N SER A 52 9.70 -6.92 -5.89
CA SER A 52 10.80 -7.03 -4.92
C SER A 52 11.91 -6.08 -5.35
N MET A 53 12.00 -4.91 -4.72
CA MET A 53 12.91 -3.84 -5.15
C MET A 53 14.11 -3.65 -4.21
N ASP A 54 15.28 -3.43 -4.80
CA ASP A 54 16.44 -2.96 -4.05
C ASP A 54 16.14 -1.61 -3.39
N SER A 55 16.84 -1.34 -2.28
CA SER A 55 16.82 -0.12 -1.47
C SER A 55 16.62 1.18 -2.26
N GLY A 56 17.33 1.36 -3.38
CA GLY A 56 17.23 2.55 -4.22
C GLY A 56 15.95 2.70 -5.04
N LEU A 57 15.15 1.63 -5.19
CA LEU A 57 13.90 1.62 -5.95
C LEU A 57 12.65 1.39 -5.08
N ARG A 58 12.78 0.99 -3.80
CA ARG A 58 11.64 0.75 -2.90
C ARG A 58 10.66 1.92 -2.77
N LEU A 59 11.13 3.14 -3.03
CA LEU A 59 10.31 4.37 -2.97
C LEU A 59 9.81 4.83 -4.35
N LEU A 60 9.97 4.02 -5.39
CA LEU A 60 9.43 4.30 -6.72
C LEU A 60 7.90 4.15 -6.68
N PRO A 61 7.11 5.16 -7.11
CA PRO A 61 5.67 5.02 -7.18
C PRO A 61 5.31 4.21 -8.43
N VAL A 62 5.51 2.89 -8.38
CA VAL A 62 5.28 1.95 -9.50
C VAL A 62 3.87 2.03 -10.05
N ALA A 63 2.89 2.29 -9.18
CA ALA A 63 1.49 2.50 -9.54
C ALA A 63 1.29 3.65 -10.52
N ALA A 64 2.13 4.69 -10.43
CA ALA A 64 2.06 5.90 -11.25
C ALA A 64 2.95 5.83 -12.50
N LEU A 65 3.55 4.67 -12.82
CA LEU A 65 4.26 4.48 -14.09
C LEU A 65 3.27 4.56 -15.26
N TYR A 66 3.59 5.35 -16.27
CA TYR A 66 2.67 5.77 -17.33
C TYR A 66 3.15 5.25 -18.68
N ASP A 67 2.30 4.49 -19.38
CA ASP A 67 2.64 3.88 -20.67
C ASP A 67 2.52 4.85 -21.86
N GLY A 68 1.98 6.04 -21.62
CA GLY A 68 1.62 7.02 -22.66
C GLY A 68 0.10 7.21 -22.82
N LYS A 69 -0.69 6.23 -22.35
CA LYS A 69 -2.16 6.21 -22.39
C LYS A 69 -2.77 6.12 -20.99
N GLN A 70 -2.26 5.23 -20.14
CA GLN A 70 -2.77 4.94 -18.80
C GLN A 70 -1.63 4.60 -17.83
N PHE A 71 -1.93 4.60 -16.53
CA PHE A 71 -1.04 4.23 -15.45
C PHE A 71 -1.02 2.73 -15.21
N LEU A 72 0.09 2.22 -14.66
CA LEU A 72 0.27 0.80 -14.39
C LEU A 72 -0.80 0.24 -13.44
N VAL A 73 -1.25 1.04 -12.46
CA VAL A 73 -2.35 0.68 -11.54
C VAL A 73 -3.69 0.46 -12.25
N GLU A 74 -3.88 1.04 -13.43
CA GLU A 74 -5.10 0.87 -14.23
C GLU A 74 -5.07 -0.44 -15.01
N LYS A 75 -3.88 -1.06 -15.17
CA LYS A 75 -3.67 -2.31 -15.90
C LYS A 75 -3.59 -3.53 -14.99
N TYR A 76 -2.95 -3.41 -13.83
CA TYR A 76 -2.61 -4.55 -12.97
C TYR A 76 -2.92 -4.27 -11.51
N ALA A 77 -3.33 -5.32 -10.79
CA ALA A 77 -3.19 -5.33 -9.33
C ALA A 77 -1.70 -5.40 -8.97
N MET A 78 -1.32 -4.85 -7.81
CA MET A 78 0.11 -4.74 -7.46
C MET A 78 0.37 -5.02 -5.98
N GLY A 79 1.52 -5.63 -5.71
CA GLY A 79 2.07 -5.81 -4.38
C GLY A 79 3.56 -5.42 -4.33
N ILE A 80 4.03 -4.96 -3.18
CA ILE A 80 5.46 -4.72 -2.93
C ILE A 80 5.87 -5.63 -1.79
N VAL A 81 6.95 -6.38 -1.99
CA VAL A 81 7.47 -7.35 -1.03
C VAL A 81 8.91 -7.03 -0.64
N PRO A 82 9.34 -7.31 0.60
CA PRO A 82 10.73 -7.13 1.01
C PRO A 82 11.69 -8.01 0.20
N SER A 83 11.31 -9.26 -0.03
CA SER A 83 11.96 -10.20 -0.95
C SER A 83 11.05 -11.39 -1.23
N PHE A 84 11.22 -12.06 -2.37
CA PHE A 84 10.41 -13.25 -2.70
C PHE A 84 10.62 -14.44 -1.75
N GLY A 85 11.77 -14.53 -1.09
CA GLY A 85 12.05 -15.60 -0.12
C GLY A 85 11.54 -15.32 1.30
N LEU A 86 11.10 -14.09 1.57
CA LEU A 86 10.61 -13.65 2.89
C LEU A 86 9.14 -13.24 2.86
N THR A 87 8.41 -13.62 1.82
CA THR A 87 6.98 -13.31 1.71
C THR A 87 6.19 -14.57 1.48
N ASP A 88 5.23 -14.82 2.35
CA ASP A 88 4.22 -15.83 2.11
C ASP A 88 3.26 -15.39 1.02
N THR A 89 3.32 -16.05 -0.14
CA THR A 89 2.45 -15.75 -1.29
C THR A 89 1.17 -16.59 -1.29
N ARG A 90 0.92 -17.40 -0.25
CA ARG A 90 -0.31 -18.17 -0.13
C ARG A 90 -1.50 -17.22 -0.01
N TYR A 91 -2.48 -17.43 -0.88
CA TYR A 91 -3.71 -16.66 -0.84
C TYR A 91 -4.49 -16.95 0.46
N VAL A 92 -4.91 -15.89 1.12
CA VAL A 92 -5.84 -15.93 2.25
C VAL A 92 -7.01 -15.03 1.91
N SER A 93 -8.24 -15.55 1.99
CA SER A 93 -9.42 -14.74 1.68
C SER A 93 -9.59 -13.62 2.71
N PRO A 94 -9.60 -12.34 2.28
CA PRO A 94 -9.85 -11.20 3.16
C PRO A 94 -11.27 -11.21 3.76
N GLU A 95 -12.20 -11.95 3.14
CA GLU A 95 -13.60 -12.03 3.58
C GLU A 95 -13.75 -12.80 4.90
N SER A 96 -12.82 -13.73 5.16
CA SER A 96 -12.79 -14.56 6.38
C SER A 96 -11.93 -13.98 7.50
N ALA A 97 -11.17 -12.92 7.23
CA ALA A 97 -10.26 -12.33 8.21
C ALA A 97 -11.03 -11.43 9.19
N SER A 98 -10.82 -11.64 10.49
CA SER A 98 -11.31 -10.68 11.49
C SER A 98 -10.41 -9.43 11.45
N ILE A 99 -10.96 -8.26 11.82
CA ILE A 99 -10.19 -7.01 11.85
C ILE A 99 -9.83 -6.62 13.28
N LEU A 100 -8.56 -6.34 13.52
CA LEU A 100 -8.10 -5.59 14.69
C LEU A 100 -7.88 -4.13 14.26
N ALA A 101 -8.75 -3.23 14.72
CA ALA A 101 -8.65 -1.81 14.44
C ALA A 101 -8.18 -1.06 15.70
N MET A 102 -7.13 -0.25 15.61
CA MET A 102 -6.64 0.53 16.74
C MET A 102 -6.28 1.95 16.29
N GLY A 103 -6.54 2.96 17.12
CA GLY A 103 -6.21 4.35 16.77
C GLY A 103 -6.32 5.33 17.94
N ALA A 104 -5.86 6.56 17.73
CA ALA A 104 -6.00 7.67 18.68
C ALA A 104 -6.75 8.83 18.03
N SER A 105 -7.75 9.38 18.72
CA SER A 105 -8.39 10.65 18.38
C SER A 105 -7.79 11.82 19.15
N GLU A 106 -7.14 11.55 20.28
CA GLU A 106 -6.60 12.55 21.19
C GLU A 106 -5.07 12.50 21.23
N PHE A 107 -4.44 13.67 21.17
CA PHE A 107 -2.99 13.83 21.18
C PHE A 107 -2.61 14.97 22.13
N LYS A 108 -1.48 14.81 22.84
CA LYS A 108 -0.99 15.84 23.77
C LYS A 108 -0.40 17.06 23.05
N ASP A 109 0.42 16.79 22.04
CA ASP A 109 1.23 17.81 21.34
C ASP A 109 0.79 18.02 19.88
N GLN A 110 -0.34 17.45 19.48
CA GLN A 110 -0.85 17.48 18.10
C GLN A 110 -2.35 17.75 18.06
N VAL A 111 -2.83 18.15 16.88
CA VAL A 111 -4.26 18.34 16.65
C VAL A 111 -4.96 16.98 16.70
N GLY A 112 -6.07 16.92 17.43
CA GLY A 112 -6.93 15.75 17.52
C GLY A 112 -7.45 15.28 16.15
N LEU A 113 -7.72 13.98 16.04
CA LEU A 113 -8.37 13.37 14.89
C LEU A 113 -9.80 12.95 15.29
N PRO A 114 -10.77 13.89 15.31
CA PRO A 114 -12.09 13.67 15.90
C PRO A 114 -12.93 12.62 15.17
N THR A 115 -12.59 12.31 13.92
CA THR A 115 -13.29 11.30 13.10
C THR A 115 -12.84 9.86 13.40
N MET A 116 -11.70 9.68 14.08
CA MET A 116 -11.15 8.34 14.36
C MET A 116 -12.12 7.37 15.04
N PRO A 117 -12.94 7.77 16.04
CA PRO A 117 -13.89 6.83 16.65
C PRO A 117 -14.94 6.33 15.65
N ILE A 118 -15.35 7.18 14.70
CA ILE A 118 -16.30 6.84 13.64
C ILE A 118 -15.62 5.93 12.61
N GLU A 119 -14.38 6.23 12.23
CA GLU A 119 -13.59 5.39 11.31
C GLU A 119 -13.39 3.98 11.85
N LEU A 120 -12.93 3.85 13.10
CA LEU A 120 -12.72 2.54 13.74
C LEU A 120 -14.01 1.74 13.79
N LYS A 121 -15.13 2.37 14.20
CA LYS A 121 -16.44 1.72 14.21
C LYS A 121 -16.86 1.26 12.81
N THR A 122 -16.61 2.07 11.79
CA THR A 122 -16.95 1.75 10.40
C THR A 122 -16.13 0.58 9.87
N ILE A 123 -14.84 0.54 10.18
CA ILE A 123 -13.92 -0.52 9.76
C ILE A 123 -14.33 -1.90 10.29
N VAL A 124 -14.75 -1.96 11.56
CA VAL A 124 -15.16 -3.23 12.22
C VAL A 124 -16.65 -3.55 12.07
N SER A 125 -17.38 -2.71 11.31
CA SER A 125 -18.78 -2.93 10.98
C SER A 125 -18.93 -3.67 9.65
N ASN A 126 -20.13 -4.22 9.44
CA ASN A 126 -20.54 -5.04 8.30
C ASN A 126 -19.89 -4.64 6.94
N PRO A 127 -19.33 -5.58 6.15
CA PRO A 127 -19.42 -7.05 6.29
C PRO A 127 -18.35 -7.68 7.20
N ARG A 128 -17.37 -6.91 7.68
CA ARG A 128 -16.21 -7.46 8.39
C ARG A 128 -16.41 -7.34 9.89
N ARG A 129 -16.21 -8.44 10.62
CA ARG A 129 -16.30 -8.48 12.08
C ARG A 129 -14.92 -8.23 12.67
N GLY A 130 -14.85 -7.49 13.77
CA GLY A 130 -13.58 -7.13 14.37
C GLY A 130 -13.72 -6.47 15.73
N GLU A 131 -12.57 -6.15 16.30
CA GLU A 131 -12.44 -5.44 17.57
C GLU A 131 -11.76 -4.09 17.34
N SER A 132 -12.22 -3.07 18.07
CA SER A 132 -11.67 -1.70 17.98
C SER A 132 -11.17 -1.20 19.32
N PHE A 133 -9.98 -0.59 19.34
CA PHE A 133 -9.35 -0.02 20.55
C PHE A 133 -8.96 1.44 20.29
N LEU A 134 -9.40 2.36 21.17
CA LEU A 134 -9.23 3.80 20.99
C LEU A 134 -8.41 4.41 22.14
N ASN A 135 -7.64 5.47 21.85
CA ASN A 135 -6.95 6.32 22.83
C ASN A 135 -6.11 5.54 23.84
N GLU A 136 -6.52 5.44 25.11
CA GLU A 136 -5.78 4.77 26.19
C GLU A 136 -5.57 3.28 25.91
N GLN A 137 -6.37 2.70 25.02
CA GLN A 137 -6.23 1.30 24.58
C GLN A 137 -5.36 1.15 23.33
N PHE A 138 -5.04 2.24 22.63
CA PHE A 138 -4.12 2.23 21.49
C PHE A 138 -2.66 2.27 21.96
N THR A 139 -2.21 1.13 22.49
CA THR A 139 -0.87 0.98 23.06
C THR A 139 -0.16 -0.24 22.48
N ILE A 140 1.18 -0.19 22.41
CA ILE A 140 2.00 -1.33 21.98
C ILE A 140 1.74 -2.59 22.83
N PRO A 141 1.66 -2.53 24.17
CA PRO A 141 1.33 -3.71 24.97
C PRO A 141 -0.03 -4.32 24.63
N ASN A 142 -1.07 -3.50 24.43
CA ASN A 142 -2.39 -4.01 24.03
C ASN A 142 -2.34 -4.62 22.62
N PHE A 143 -1.67 -3.97 21.67
CA PHE A 143 -1.47 -4.53 20.32
C PHE A 143 -0.84 -5.92 20.37
N ILE A 144 0.27 -6.08 21.11
CA ILE A 144 0.96 -7.37 21.29
C ILE A 144 0.01 -8.40 21.92
N ALA A 145 -0.78 -8.02 22.93
CA ALA A 145 -1.74 -8.92 23.55
C ALA A 145 -2.81 -9.41 22.55
N GLN A 146 -3.36 -8.51 21.73
CA GLN A 146 -4.42 -8.86 20.77
C GLN A 146 -3.93 -9.78 19.64
N ILE A 147 -2.70 -9.57 19.14
CA ILE A 147 -2.14 -10.43 18.08
C ILE A 147 -1.62 -11.77 18.63
N ALA A 148 -1.25 -11.85 19.91
CA ALA A 148 -0.75 -13.08 20.53
C ALA A 148 -1.88 -14.03 20.96
N VAL A 149 -3.01 -13.48 21.42
CA VAL A 149 -4.17 -14.24 21.92
C VAL A 149 -5.02 -14.79 20.77
N SER A 150 -5.06 -14.09 19.64
CA SER A 150 -6.03 -14.35 18.58
C SER A 150 -5.37 -14.96 17.33
N ARG A 151 -5.65 -16.25 17.07
CA ARG A 151 -5.55 -16.82 15.70
C ARG A 151 -6.53 -16.16 14.70
N HIS A 152 -7.30 -15.15 15.13
CA HIS A 152 -8.32 -14.45 14.35
C HIS A 152 -7.79 -13.28 13.50
N PHE A 153 -6.59 -12.75 13.80
CA PHE A 153 -5.99 -11.63 13.07
C PHE A 153 -4.73 -12.09 12.33
N PRO A 154 -4.82 -12.54 11.07
CA PRO A 154 -3.66 -13.01 10.33
C PRO A 154 -2.66 -11.87 10.11
N LEU A 155 -1.40 -12.10 10.49
CA LEU A 155 -0.28 -11.25 10.08
C LEU A 155 0.26 -11.81 8.76
N PHE A 156 0.13 -11.02 7.70
CA PHE A 156 0.78 -11.31 6.43
C PHE A 156 2.23 -10.86 6.53
N THR A 157 3.13 -11.81 6.80
CA THR A 157 4.59 -11.59 6.78
C THR A 157 5.21 -12.43 5.68
#